data_AF-H5XX80-F1
#
_entry.id   AF-H5XX80-F1
#
_cell.length_a   1.000
_cell.length_b   1.000
_cell.length_c   1.000
_cell.angle_alpha   90.00
_cell.angle_beta   90.00
_cell.angle_gamma   90.00
#
_symmetry.space_group_name_H-M   'P 1'
#
loop_
_entity.id
_entity.type
_entity.pdbx_description
1 polymer ?
#
loop_
_entity_poly.entity_id
_entity_poly.type
_entity_poly.pdbx_seq_one_letter_code
_entity_poly.pdbx_strand_id
1 'polypeptide(L)'
;MAPAYIRKNIVRGYARHFAVDLLCAVKELEMLGNQFKPEYVEQLKRTIAGQIEKKQERKSLKVKQELFTSFESDDQFSYIAGYTSGGAPYGLTWEEMDPDENSGDLYKGRRENMDKDETEEVNIDLDESGLFLMIKE
;
A
#
# COMPACT_ATOMS: atom_id res chain seq x y z
N MET A 1 -23.27 -41.84 0.03
CA MET A 1 -23.00 -40.99 1.21
C MET A 1 -21.63 -40.36 0.97
N ALA A 2 -21.57 -39.08 0.57
CA ALA A 2 -20.29 -38.45 0.22
C ALA A 2 -19.42 -38.31 1.49
N PRO A 3 -18.09 -38.56 1.40
CA PRO A 3 -17.21 -38.45 2.56
C PRO A 3 -17.21 -37.01 3.05
N ALA A 4 -17.49 -36.82 4.34
CA ALA A 4 -17.42 -35.52 4.98
C ALA A 4 -16.00 -34.96 4.79
N TYR A 5 -15.89 -33.86 4.05
CA TYR A 5 -14.62 -33.24 3.77
C TYR A 5 -14.09 -32.65 5.10
N ILE A 6 -13.14 -33.35 5.72
CA ILE A 6 -12.47 -32.86 6.92
C ILE A 6 -11.39 -31.88 6.46
N ARG A 7 -11.78 -30.67 6.04
CA ARG A 7 -10.82 -29.58 5.90
C ARG A 7 -10.65 -28.91 7.25
N LYS A 8 -9.41 -28.89 7.74
CA LYS A 8 -8.95 -28.36 9.05
C LYS A 8 -9.40 -26.92 9.37
N ASN A 9 -9.98 -26.19 8.41
CA ASN A 9 -10.64 -24.90 8.66
C ASN A 9 -11.64 -24.59 7.52
N ILE A 10 -12.95 -24.58 7.85
CA ILE A 10 -14.03 -24.28 6.90
C ILE A 10 -13.95 -22.84 6.37
N VAL A 11 -13.65 -21.88 7.24
CA VAL A 11 -13.52 -20.45 6.90
C VAL A 11 -12.44 -20.24 5.87
N ARG A 12 -11.26 -20.84 6.08
CA ARG A 12 -10.14 -20.76 5.14
C ARG A 12 -10.44 -21.45 3.81
N GLY A 13 -11.19 -22.56 3.86
CA GLY A 13 -11.66 -23.25 2.67
C GLY A 13 -12.61 -22.38 1.84
N TYR A 14 -13.56 -21.74 2.52
CA TYR A 14 -14.54 -20.84 1.93
C TYR A 14 -13.89 -19.60 1.33
N ALA A 15 -13.09 -18.89 2.13
CA ALA A 15 -12.32 -17.72 1.71
C ALA A 15 -11.49 -17.99 0.45
N ARG A 16 -10.83 -19.15 0.38
CA ARG A 16 -10.05 -19.53 -0.80
C ARG A 16 -10.91 -19.83 -2.02
N HIS A 17 -12.07 -20.46 -1.83
CA HIS A 17 -12.93 -20.85 -2.95
C HIS A 17 -13.59 -19.64 -3.61
N PHE A 18 -14.05 -18.69 -2.80
CA PHE A 18 -14.74 -17.48 -3.25
C PHE A 18 -13.83 -16.25 -3.36
N ALA A 19 -12.53 -16.40 -3.05
CA ALA A 19 -11.55 -15.32 -3.03
C ALA A 19 -11.96 -14.12 -2.15
N VAL A 20 -12.63 -14.40 -1.02
CA VAL A 20 -13.06 -13.39 -0.04
C VAL A 20 -12.14 -13.36 1.19
N ASP A 21 -12.22 -12.28 1.96
CA ASP A 21 -11.51 -12.15 3.22
C ASP A 21 -12.00 -13.14 4.28
N LEU A 22 -11.13 -13.47 5.24
CA LEU A 22 -11.46 -14.42 6.30
C LEU A 22 -12.62 -13.94 7.19
N LEU A 23 -12.72 -12.64 7.49
CA LEU A 23 -13.85 -12.08 8.26
C LEU A 23 -15.16 -12.12 7.46
N CYS A 24 -15.07 -11.86 6.16
CA CYS A 24 -16.19 -11.95 5.24
C CYS A 24 -16.71 -13.40 5.15
N ALA A 25 -15.79 -14.36 4.98
CA ALA A 25 -16.09 -15.78 5.01
C ALA A 25 -16.76 -16.23 6.33
N VAL A 26 -16.32 -15.72 7.49
CA VAL A 26 -17.00 -16.00 8.77
C VAL A 26 -18.44 -15.50 8.72
N LYS A 27 -18.66 -14.23 8.34
CA LYS A 27 -19.99 -13.62 8.30
C LYS A 27 -20.94 -14.36 7.35
N GLU A 28 -20.46 -14.73 6.16
CA GLU A 28 -21.24 -15.50 5.19
C GLU A 28 -21.55 -16.90 5.70
N LEU A 29 -20.58 -17.59 6.31
CA LEU A 29 -20.81 -18.90 6.90
C LEU A 29 -21.79 -18.83 8.09
N GLU A 30 -21.78 -17.75 8.88
CA GLU A 30 -22.78 -17.49 9.94
C GLU A 30 -24.19 -17.32 9.38
N MET A 31 -24.33 -16.56 8.29
CA MET A 31 -25.61 -16.40 7.58
C MET A 31 -26.13 -17.73 7.03
N LEU A 32 -25.23 -18.65 6.66
CA LEU A 32 -25.55 -20.02 6.24
C LEU A 32 -25.80 -20.99 7.41
N GLY A 33 -25.78 -20.50 8.66
CA GLY A 33 -26.11 -21.28 9.85
C GLY A 33 -24.92 -21.97 10.53
N ASN A 34 -23.68 -21.64 10.17
CA ASN A 34 -22.49 -22.13 10.89
C ASN A 34 -22.25 -21.32 12.16
N GLN A 35 -21.88 -22.00 13.24
CA GLN A 35 -21.60 -21.35 14.52
C GLN A 35 -20.10 -21.21 14.72
N PHE A 36 -19.64 -20.00 15.03
CA PHE A 36 -18.26 -19.72 15.40
C PHE A 36 -18.19 -19.21 16.84
N LYS A 37 -17.10 -19.57 17.53
CA LYS A 37 -16.84 -19.02 18.87
C LYS A 37 -16.50 -17.53 18.74
N PRO A 38 -17.05 -16.64 19.58
CA PRO A 38 -16.73 -15.21 19.53
C PRO A 38 -15.22 -14.96 19.70
N GLU A 39 -14.57 -15.74 20.57
CA GLU A 39 -13.12 -15.75 20.78
C GLU A 39 -12.33 -16.00 19.49
N TYR A 40 -12.84 -16.88 18.60
CA TYR A 40 -12.19 -17.18 17.32
C TYR A 40 -12.25 -15.97 16.38
N VAL A 41 -13.40 -15.29 16.32
CA VAL A 41 -13.58 -14.09 15.49
C VAL A 41 -12.68 -12.96 15.98
N GLU A 42 -12.57 -12.77 17.30
CA GLU A 42 -11.66 -11.78 17.88
C GLU A 42 -10.19 -12.08 17.57
N GLN A 43 -9.75 -13.33 17.70
CA GLN A 43 -8.38 -13.72 17.32
C GLN A 43 -8.10 -13.43 15.84
N LEU A 44 -9.10 -13.65 14.98
CA LEU A 44 -9.00 -13.36 13.55
C LEU A 44 -8.84 -11.85 13.30
N LYS A 45 -9.67 -11.03 13.94
CA LYS A 45 -9.57 -9.56 13.89
C LYS A 45 -8.19 -9.07 14.35
N ARG A 46 -7.71 -9.56 15.50
CA ARG A 46 -6.36 -9.22 16.02
C ARG A 46 -5.25 -9.61 15.05
N THR A 47 -5.34 -10.80 14.46
CA THR A 47 -4.35 -11.29 13.50
C THR A 47 -4.32 -10.41 12.24
N ILE A 48 -5.49 -10.02 11.73
CA ILE A 48 -5.61 -9.16 10.55
C ILE A 48 -5.07 -7.76 10.85
N ALA A 49 -5.45 -7.17 11.98
CA ALA A 49 -4.94 -5.86 12.41
C ALA A 49 -3.40 -5.84 12.49
N GLY A 50 -2.80 -6.85 13.14
CA GLY A 50 -1.34 -6.95 13.25
C GLY A 50 -0.65 -7.20 11.90
N GLN A 51 -1.31 -7.84 10.92
CA GLN A 51 -0.77 -7.97 9.56
C GLN A 51 -0.82 -6.65 8.79
N ILE A 52 -1.88 -5.87 8.97
CA ILE A 52 -2.04 -4.55 8.35
C ILE A 52 -0.95 -3.61 8.88
N GLU A 53 -0.77 -3.54 10.20
CA GLU A 53 0.26 -2.73 10.86
C GLU A 53 1.66 -3.08 10.34
N LYS A 54 2.05 -4.36 10.38
CA LYS A 54 3.34 -4.81 9.85
C LYS A 54 3.53 -4.51 8.36
N LYS A 55 2.45 -4.55 7.57
CA LYS A 55 2.51 -4.20 6.14
C LYS A 55 2.73 -2.70 5.96
N GLN A 56 2.11 -1.86 6.80
CA GLN A 56 2.32 -0.42 6.78
C GLN A 56 3.73 -0.05 7.24
N GLU A 57 4.24 -0.64 8.31
CA GLU A 57 5.63 -0.45 8.76
C GLU A 57 6.63 -0.81 7.67
N ARG A 58 6.46 -1.97 7.02
CA ARG A 58 7.34 -2.38 5.91
C ARG A 58 7.27 -1.42 4.73
N LYS A 59 6.11 -0.83 4.44
CA LYS A 59 5.97 0.19 3.40
C LYS A 59 6.69 1.48 3.80
N SER A 60 6.53 1.94 5.03
CA SER A 60 7.17 3.17 5.50
C SER A 60 8.70 3.03 5.57
N LEU A 61 9.21 1.87 5.99
CA LEU A 61 10.63 1.54 5.96
C LEU A 61 11.19 1.56 4.52
N LYS A 62 10.47 0.98 3.55
CA LYS A 62 10.88 1.03 2.14
C LYS A 62 10.93 2.45 1.60
N VAL A 63 9.90 3.26 1.86
CA VAL A 63 9.86 4.67 1.44
C VAL A 63 11.02 5.46 2.06
N LYS A 64 11.29 5.25 3.36
CA LYS A 64 12.44 5.88 4.04
C LYS A 64 13.77 5.45 3.44
N GLN A 65 13.91 4.17 3.09
CA GLN A 65 15.13 3.65 2.47
C GLN A 65 15.32 4.25 1.07
N GLU A 66 14.28 4.26 0.23
CA GLU A 66 14.33 4.89 -1.10
C GLU A 66 14.68 6.38 -1.02
N LEU A 67 14.10 7.09 -0.05
CA LEU A 67 14.40 8.48 0.21
C LEU A 67 15.86 8.67 0.66
N PHE A 68 16.34 7.86 1.61
CA PHE A 68 17.73 7.93 2.09
C PHE A 68 18.73 7.61 0.97
N THR A 69 18.48 6.57 0.16
CA THR A 69 19.34 6.25 -0.99
C THR A 69 19.31 7.34 -2.07
N SER A 70 18.23 8.12 -2.15
CA SER A 70 18.17 9.27 -3.07
C SER A 70 19.00 10.46 -2.57
N PHE A 71 19.18 10.59 -1.25
CA PHE A 71 20.00 11.62 -0.62
C PHE A 71 21.49 11.24 -0.49
N GLU A 72 21.85 9.96 -0.60
CA GLU A 72 23.26 9.50 -0.63
C GLU A 72 23.88 9.48 -2.04
N SER A 73 23.18 10.01 -3.06
CA SER A 73 23.84 10.28 -4.35
C SER A 73 24.96 11.29 -4.14
N ASP A 74 26.16 10.97 -4.64
CA ASP A 74 27.36 11.80 -4.52
C ASP A 74 27.05 13.26 -4.91
N ASP A 75 27.30 14.19 -4.00
CA ASP A 75 26.98 15.64 -4.09
C ASP A 75 27.72 16.35 -5.25
N GLN A 76 28.37 15.61 -6.14
CA GLN A 76 29.12 16.12 -7.27
C GLN A 76 28.25 16.34 -8.52
N PHE A 77 27.24 15.49 -8.77
CA PHE A 77 26.42 15.55 -9.98
C PHE A 77 24.93 15.64 -9.67
N SER A 78 24.22 16.58 -10.32
CA SER A 78 22.76 16.67 -10.31
C SER A 78 22.12 15.66 -11.27
N TYR A 79 22.82 15.30 -12.37
CA TYR A 79 22.37 14.31 -13.34
C TYR A 79 23.56 13.63 -14.04
N ILE A 80 23.72 12.30 -13.91
CA ILE A 80 24.75 11.53 -14.61
C ILE A 80 24.21 11.06 -15.97
N ALA A 81 24.77 11.58 -17.07
CA ALA A 81 24.37 11.21 -18.43
C ALA A 81 24.93 9.85 -18.85
N GLY A 82 26.02 9.39 -18.23
CA GLY A 82 26.60 8.09 -18.48
C GLY A 82 27.93 7.86 -17.77
N TYR A 83 28.54 6.72 -18.08
CA TYR A 83 29.86 6.34 -17.60
C TYR A 83 30.82 6.22 -18.79
N THR A 84 32.02 6.74 -18.64
CA THR A 84 33.11 6.55 -19.61
C THR A 84 33.55 5.08 -19.65
N SER A 85 34.31 4.69 -20.67
CA SER A 85 34.87 3.34 -20.81
C SER A 85 35.77 2.91 -19.63
N GLY A 86 36.34 3.87 -18.91
CA GLY A 86 37.12 3.66 -17.69
C GLY A 86 36.29 3.66 -16.39
N GLY A 87 34.96 3.77 -16.48
CA GLY A 87 34.06 3.75 -15.33
C GLY A 87 33.91 5.08 -14.59
N ALA A 88 34.52 6.17 -15.07
CA ALA A 88 34.31 7.50 -14.49
C ALA A 88 32.96 8.07 -14.94
N PRO A 89 32.10 8.56 -14.03
CA PRO A 89 30.82 9.19 -14.36
C PRO A 89 31.04 10.57 -15.02
N TYR A 90 30.16 10.94 -15.95
CA TYR A 90 30.07 12.31 -16.47
C TYR A 90 28.61 12.73 -16.57
N GLY A 91 28.34 14.01 -16.31
CA GLY A 91 27.00 14.50 -16.10
C GLY A 91 26.97 16.00 -15.83
N LEU A 92 25.77 16.51 -15.56
CA LEU A 92 25.56 17.87 -15.07
C LEU A 92 25.88 17.93 -13.58
N THR A 93 26.71 18.88 -13.19
CA THR A 93 26.97 19.18 -11.78
C THR A 93 25.89 20.08 -11.19
N TRP A 94 25.91 20.29 -9.87
CA TRP A 94 25.05 21.29 -9.22
C TRP A 94 25.46 22.72 -9.55
N GLU A 95 26.75 22.95 -9.83
CA GLU A 95 27.29 24.27 -10.18
C GLU A 95 26.90 24.69 -11.60
N GLU A 96 26.75 23.73 -12.52
CA GLU A 96 26.32 23.96 -13.91
C GLU A 96 24.79 23.97 -14.07
N MET A 97 24.05 23.57 -13.03
CA MET A 97 22.59 23.60 -13.03
C MET A 97 22.12 25.04 -12.78
N ASP A 98 22.11 25.88 -13.80
CA ASP A 98 21.52 27.21 -13.72
C ASP A 98 19.97 27.10 -13.64
N PRO A 99 19.33 27.57 -12.55
CA PRO A 99 17.87 27.55 -12.44
C PRO A 99 17.18 28.50 -13.43
N ASP A 100 17.94 29.40 -14.07
CA ASP A 100 17.43 30.46 -14.94
C ASP A 100 17.67 30.24 -16.45
N GLU A 101 18.54 29.31 -16.85
CA GLU A 101 18.79 29.05 -18.29
C GLU A 101 17.92 27.91 -18.84
N ASN A 102 16.74 28.30 -19.31
CA ASN A 102 16.06 27.69 -20.46
C ASN A 102 15.71 26.17 -20.34
N SER A 103 15.24 25.72 -19.18
CA SER A 103 14.47 24.47 -19.02
C SER A 103 13.13 24.67 -18.31
N GLY A 104 12.63 25.91 -18.30
CA GLY A 104 11.40 26.31 -17.60
C GLY A 104 10.12 25.66 -18.10
N ASP A 105 10.10 25.09 -19.30
CA ASP A 105 8.87 24.55 -19.91
C ASP A 105 8.66 23.04 -19.69
N LEU A 106 9.71 22.27 -19.35
CA LEU A 106 9.58 20.83 -19.12
C LEU A 106 9.36 20.45 -17.64
N TYR A 107 9.79 21.30 -16.71
CA TYR A 107 9.61 21.07 -15.26
C TYR A 107 8.33 21.68 -14.68
N LYS A 108 7.66 22.58 -15.42
CA LYS A 108 6.41 23.22 -14.96
C LYS A 108 5.18 22.32 -15.11
N GLY A 109 5.16 21.44 -16.11
CA GLY A 109 4.02 20.55 -16.37
C GLY A 109 3.82 19.41 -15.35
N ARG A 110 4.81 19.12 -14.49
CA ARG A 110 4.67 18.07 -13.46
C ARG A 110 4.20 18.60 -12.11
N ARG A 111 4.44 19.88 -11.78
CA ARG A 111 4.11 20.45 -10.46
C ARG A 111 2.67 20.96 -10.38
N GLU A 112 2.06 21.37 -11.48
CA GLU A 112 0.67 21.85 -11.51
C GLU A 112 -0.40 20.74 -11.37
N ASN A 113 0.00 19.47 -11.31
CA ASN A 113 -0.90 18.34 -11.03
C ASN A 113 -0.83 17.81 -9.59
N MET A 114 -0.08 18.46 -8.68
CA MET A 114 0.11 17.96 -7.30
C MET A 114 -0.71 18.69 -6.23
N ASP A 115 -1.44 19.74 -6.58
CA ASP A 115 -2.16 20.59 -5.62
C ASP A 115 -3.70 20.45 -5.67
N LYS A 116 -4.22 19.29 -6.13
CA LYS A 116 -5.65 18.96 -6.03
C LYS A 116 -5.88 17.49 -5.68
N ASP A 117 -5.34 17.05 -4.55
CA ASP A 117 -6.04 16.02 -3.78
C ASP A 117 -6.62 16.75 -2.56
N GLU A 118 -7.89 17.11 -2.69
CA GLU A 118 -8.73 17.52 -1.59
C GLU A 118 -8.55 16.51 -0.45
N THR A 119 -8.09 16.96 0.71
CA THR A 119 -8.23 16.20 1.94
C THR A 119 -9.71 16.14 2.27
N GLU A 120 -10.44 15.23 1.62
CA GLU A 120 -11.67 14.70 2.18
C GLU A 120 -11.26 14.01 3.48
N GLU A 121 -11.51 14.67 4.60
CA GLU A 121 -11.51 14.00 5.89
C GLU A 121 -12.59 12.91 5.84
N VAL A 122 -12.15 11.68 5.57
CA VAL A 122 -13.00 10.50 5.68
C VAL A 122 -13.33 10.35 7.17
N ASN A 123 -14.47 10.89 7.58
CA ASN A 123 -15.09 10.53 8.85
C ASN A 123 -15.54 9.07 8.76
N ILE A 124 -14.68 8.17 9.21
CA ILE A 124 -14.99 6.73 9.29
C ILE A 124 -15.79 6.52 10.59
N ASP A 125 -17.09 6.73 10.53
CA ASP A 125 -17.99 6.16 11.53
C ASP A 125 -18.17 4.67 11.23
N LEU A 126 -17.55 3.83 12.07
CA LEU A 126 -17.77 2.40 12.07
C LEU A 126 -19.17 2.12 12.60
N ASP A 127 -20.09 1.68 11.74
CA ASP A 127 -21.36 1.12 12.20
C ASP A 127 -21.11 -0.23 12.90
N GLU A 128 -22.04 -0.65 13.77
CA GLU A 128 -21.91 -1.90 14.53
C GLU A 128 -21.91 -3.17 13.65
N SER A 129 -21.99 -3.04 12.32
CA SER A 129 -22.05 -4.13 11.36
C SER A 129 -20.81 -4.26 10.46
N GLY A 130 -19.98 -3.23 10.35
CA GLY A 130 -18.67 -3.24 9.69
C GLY A 130 -18.71 -3.32 8.16
N LEU A 131 -19.75 -2.79 7.51
CA LEU A 131 -19.90 -2.82 6.05
C LEU A 131 -19.72 -1.42 5.42
N PHE A 132 -18.83 -1.32 4.43
CA PHE A 132 -18.48 -0.08 3.74
C PHE A 132 -19.60 0.37 2.78
N LEU A 133 -20.25 1.50 3.06
CA LEU A 133 -21.23 2.14 2.18
C LEU A 133 -20.56 3.32 1.45
N MET A 134 -20.36 3.17 0.14
CA MET A 134 -19.88 4.23 -0.75
C MET A 134 -21.07 5.15 -1.07
N ILE A 135 -21.10 6.37 -0.52
CA ILE A 135 -22.08 7.38 -0.91
C ILE A 135 -21.52 8.11 -2.14
N LYS A 136 -22.25 8.07 -3.25
CA LYS A 136 -22.06 8.97 -4.41
C LYS A 136 -23.11 10.06 -4.30
N GLU A 137 -22.67 11.32 -4.26
CA GLU A 137 -23.54 12.45 -4.65
C GLU A 137 -23.75 12.47 -6.17
#